data_AF-A0A945L8F9-F1
#
_entry.id   AF-A0A945L8F9-F1
#
_cell.length_a   1.000
_cell.length_b   1.000
_cell.length_c   1.000
_cell.angle_alpha   90.00
_cell.angle_beta   90.00
_cell.angle_gamma   90.00
#
_symmetry.space_group_name_H-M   'P 1'
#
loop_
_entity.id
_entity.type
_entity.pdbx_description
1 polymer ?
#
loop_
_entity_poly.entity_id
_entity_poly.type
_entity_poly.pdbx_seq_one_letter_code
_entity_poly.pdbx_strand_id
1 'polypeptide(L)'
;QFDFTNSHSQGSAAIVSSFAMHPSQRFVLKGSEGEISLPKDQAFTSFNQPSELTLMVNGHKHTEHFAPVDPYQLMFENVSDRISGSGGWLPNPWQSVQVAKILDQTFKLVRESA
;
A
#
# COMPACT_ATOMS: atom_id res chain seq x y z
N GLN A 1 4.15 -2.40 13.10
CA GLN A 1 2.96 -3.25 12.90
C GLN A 1 1.78 -2.31 12.65
N PHE A 2 1.20 -2.33 11.45
CA PHE A 2 -0.08 -1.65 11.23
C PHE A 2 -1.15 -2.48 11.92
N ASP A 3 -1.58 -2.01 13.08
CA ASP A 3 -2.59 -2.66 13.90
C ASP A 3 -3.94 -1.96 13.66
N PHE A 4 -4.89 -2.69 13.10
CA PHE A 4 -6.26 -2.24 12.89
C PHE A 4 -7.21 -2.75 13.98
N THR A 5 -6.70 -3.43 15.02
CA THR A 5 -7.54 -4.08 16.05
C THR A 5 -8.30 -3.09 16.95
N ASN A 6 -8.08 -1.78 16.78
CA ASN A 6 -8.74 -0.74 17.57
C ASN A 6 -9.36 0.40 16.73
N SER A 7 -9.69 0.18 15.46
CA SER A 7 -10.22 1.26 14.62
C SER A 7 -11.75 1.42 14.79
N HIS A 8 -12.16 2.20 15.80
CA HIS A 8 -13.49 2.84 15.83
C HIS A 8 -13.64 3.96 14.77
N SER A 9 -12.64 4.16 13.91
CA SER A 9 -12.64 5.18 12.87
C SER A 9 -13.51 4.74 11.69
N GLN A 10 -14.63 5.45 11.47
CA GLN A 10 -15.33 5.41 10.19
C GLN A 10 -14.41 5.99 9.10
N GLY A 11 -14.12 5.19 8.09
CA GLY A 11 -13.32 5.58 6.94
C GLY A 11 -13.97 5.11 5.65
N SER A 12 -13.64 5.76 4.54
CA SER A 12 -14.02 5.29 3.20
C SER A 12 -12.77 5.15 2.35
N ALA A 13 -12.82 4.23 1.40
CA ALA A 13 -11.74 4.01 0.45
C ALA A 13 -12.32 3.94 -0.96
N ALA A 14 -11.56 4.45 -1.92
CA ALA A 14 -11.85 4.33 -3.34
C ALA A 14 -10.61 3.78 -4.05
N ILE A 15 -10.79 2.76 -4.86
CA ILE A 15 -9.72 2.11 -5.63
C ILE A 15 -10.15 2.13 -7.09
N VAL A 16 -9.26 2.60 -7.95
CA VAL A 16 -9.46 2.59 -9.41
C VAL A 16 -8.32 1.81 -10.03
N SER A 17 -8.67 0.83 -10.86
CA SER A 17 -7.74 0.07 -11.69
C SER A 17 -8.31 0.00 -13.11
N SER A 18 -7.47 0.19 -14.12
CA SER A 18 -7.89 0.23 -15.52
C SER A 18 -6.75 -0.18 -16.45
N PHE A 19 -7.09 -0.93 -17.49
CA PHE A 19 -6.21 -1.23 -18.62
C PHE A 19 -6.33 -0.22 -19.77
N ALA A 20 -7.33 0.68 -19.72
CA ALA A 20 -7.62 1.63 -20.79
C ALA A 20 -7.12 3.06 -20.49
N MET A 21 -6.96 3.40 -19.21
CA MET A 21 -6.47 4.71 -18.79
C MET A 21 -4.94 4.81 -18.94
N HIS A 22 -4.43 6.03 -19.09
CA HIS A 22 -2.99 6.28 -19.03
C HIS A 22 -2.39 5.72 -17.73
N PRO A 23 -1.19 5.11 -17.79
CA PRO A 23 -0.53 4.58 -16.60
C PRO A 23 -0.32 5.69 -15.56
N SER A 24 -0.91 5.51 -14.39
CA SER A 24 -0.73 6.39 -13.24
C SER A 24 -0.87 5.57 -11.97
N GLN A 25 0.07 5.74 -11.05
CA GLN A 25 0.01 5.14 -9.73
C GLN A 25 -0.07 6.29 -8.71
N ARG A 26 -1.13 6.26 -7.91
CA ARG A 26 -1.43 7.30 -6.93
C ARG A 26 -1.89 6.65 -5.64
N PHE A 27 -1.37 7.15 -4.54
CA PHE A 27 -1.77 6.76 -3.20
C PHE A 27 -1.96 8.03 -2.38
N VAL A 28 -3.12 8.14 -1.74
CA VAL A 28 -3.46 9.23 -0.83
C VAL A 28 -4.21 8.63 0.35
N LEU A 29 -3.71 8.89 1.55
CA LEU A 29 -4.35 8.56 2.81
C LEU A 29 -4.63 9.87 3.55
N LYS A 30 -5.91 10.18 3.77
CA LYS A 30 -6.34 11.37 4.51
C LYS A 30 -6.78 10.96 5.92
N GLY A 31 -6.15 11.56 6.92
CA GLY A 31 -6.55 11.50 8.32
C GLY A 31 -7.20 12.80 8.77
N SER A 32 -7.62 12.85 10.03
CA SER A 32 -8.20 14.05 10.65
C SER A 32 -7.19 15.19 10.81
N GLU A 33 -5.91 14.86 10.96
CA GLU A 33 -4.83 15.83 11.26
C GLU A 33 -3.84 16.01 10.10
N GLY A 34 -4.07 15.31 8.99
CA GLY A 34 -3.09 15.33 7.90
C GLY A 34 -3.39 14.41 6.74
N GLU A 35 -2.44 14.35 5.82
CA GLU A 35 -2.48 13.56 4.61
C GLU A 35 -1.10 12.92 4.35
N ILE A 36 -1.12 11.67 3.91
CA ILE A 36 0.05 10.98 3.37
C ILE A 36 -0.20 10.76 1.88
N SER A 37 0.74 11.11 1.02
CA SER A 37 0.62 10.86 -0.41
C SER A 37 1.96 10.51 -1.05
N LEU A 38 1.88 9.71 -2.11
CA LEU A 38 3.02 9.55 -3.04
C LEU A 38 2.98 10.69 -4.07
N PRO A 39 4.13 11.29 -4.43
CA PRO A 39 4.17 12.24 -5.53
C PRO A 39 3.63 11.63 -6.81
N LYS A 40 2.99 12.47 -7.63
CA LYS A 40 2.27 12.03 -8.84
C LYS A 40 3.15 11.12 -9.70
N ASP A 41 2.55 10.01 -10.10
CA ASP A 41 3.07 9.04 -11.07
C ASP A 41 4.35 8.30 -10.64
N GLN A 42 4.73 8.38 -9.35
CA GLN A 42 5.70 7.43 -8.79
C GLN A 42 5.03 6.06 -8.68
N ALA A 43 5.65 5.04 -9.29
CA ALA A 43 5.23 3.67 -9.11
C ALA A 43 5.37 3.27 -7.63
N PHE A 44 4.36 2.58 -7.09
CA PHE A 44 4.36 1.99 -5.75
C PHE A 44 5.57 1.07 -5.53
N THR A 45 6.08 0.50 -6.63
CA THR A 45 7.37 -0.18 -6.69
C THR A 45 8.33 0.69 -7.49
N SER A 46 9.06 1.58 -6.82
CA SER A 46 10.08 2.41 -7.46
C SER A 46 11.22 1.61 -8.10
N PHE A 47 11.30 0.28 -7.89
CA PHE A 47 12.16 -0.69 -8.56
C PHE A 47 13.51 -0.12 -9.04
N ASN A 48 14.49 -0.12 -8.13
CA ASN A 48 15.82 0.44 -8.34
C ASN A 48 15.83 1.95 -8.67
N GLN A 49 14.74 2.68 -8.43
CA GLN A 49 14.69 4.14 -8.44
C GLN A 49 14.43 4.68 -7.03
N PRO A 50 14.91 5.89 -6.72
CA PRO A 50 14.55 6.54 -5.46
C PRO A 50 13.04 6.83 -5.44
N SER A 51 12.46 6.84 -4.24
CA SER A 51 11.06 7.19 -4.03
C SER A 51 10.88 8.20 -2.92
N GLU A 52 9.76 8.88 -2.94
CA GLU A 52 9.42 9.91 -1.97
C GLU A 52 8.05 9.67 -1.36
N LEU A 53 7.88 10.05 -0.10
CA LEU A 53 6.58 10.07 0.58
C LEU A 53 6.33 11.49 1.11
N THR A 54 5.24 12.11 0.65
CA THR A 54 4.82 13.42 1.14
C THR A 54 3.90 13.25 2.34
N LEU A 55 4.23 13.96 3.42
CA LEU A 55 3.47 14.04 4.66
C LEU A 55 3.01 15.49 4.84
N MET A 56 1.70 15.70 4.93
CA MET A 56 1.09 16.98 5.29
C MET A 56 0.50 16.84 6.68
N VAL A 57 1.07 17.52 7.68
CA VAL A 57 0.59 17.44 9.07
C VAL A 57 0.37 18.86 9.60
N ASN A 58 -0.84 19.15 10.07
CA ASN A 58 -1.20 20.49 10.58
C ASN A 58 -0.81 21.65 9.64
N GLY A 59 -0.91 21.44 8.33
CA GLY A 59 -0.55 22.44 7.30
C GLY A 59 0.94 22.52 6.95
N HIS A 60 1.80 21.73 7.59
CA HIS A 60 3.23 21.66 7.30
C HIS A 60 3.53 20.49 6.37
N LYS A 61 4.30 20.76 5.30
CA LYS A 61 4.78 19.74 4.36
C LYS A 61 6.12 19.19 4.82
N HIS A 62 6.22 17.87 4.90
CA HIS A 62 7.46 17.12 5.06
C HIS A 62 7.58 16.08 3.94
N THR A 63 8.78 15.85 3.44
CA THR A 63 9.04 14.86 2.38
C THR A 63 10.08 13.87 2.89
N GLU A 64 9.71 12.61 3.00
CA GLU A 64 10.64 11.52 3.27
C GLU A 64 11.21 10.99 1.95
N HIS A 65 12.53 10.80 1.92
CA HIS A 65 13.24 10.27 0.76
C HIS A 65 13.76 8.87 1.05
N PHE A 66 13.50 7.95 0.13
CA PHE A 66 13.94 6.57 0.21
C PHE A 66 14.94 6.28 -0.90
N ALA A 67 16.05 5.63 -0.52
CA ALA A 67 17.05 5.21 -1.47
C ALA A 67 16.49 4.17 -2.45
N PRO A 68 17.08 4.06 -3.66
CA PRO A 68 16.77 2.98 -4.59
C PRO A 68 16.93 1.62 -3.92
N VAL A 69 15.98 0.72 -4.19
CA VAL A 69 16.07 -0.66 -3.72
C VAL A 69 15.46 -1.62 -4.73
N ASP A 70 15.93 -2.87 -4.73
CA ASP A 70 15.25 -3.97 -5.39
C ASP A 70 14.21 -4.56 -4.42
N PRO A 71 12.92 -4.22 -4.58
CA PRO A 71 11.89 -4.71 -3.69
C PRO A 71 11.71 -6.23 -3.78
N TYR A 72 11.99 -6.86 -4.94
CA TYR A 72 11.85 -8.30 -5.09
C TYR A 72 12.95 -9.03 -4.34
N GLN A 73 14.19 -8.54 -4.46
CA GLN A 73 15.30 -9.05 -3.67
C GLN A 73 14.97 -8.98 -2.17
N LEU A 74 14.53 -7.82 -1.67
CA LEU A 74 14.16 -7.67 -0.26
C LEU A 74 13.05 -8.63 0.17
N MET A 75 12.05 -8.86 -0.69
CA MET A 75 10.97 -9.81 -0.38
C MET A 75 11.50 -11.24 -0.28
N PHE A 76 12.38 -11.67 -1.20
CA PHE A 76 12.99 -13.00 -1.16
C PHE A 76 13.91 -13.19 0.03
N GLU A 77 14.71 -12.17 0.37
CA GLU A 77 15.57 -12.17 1.55
C GLU A 77 14.73 -12.32 2.83
N ASN A 78 13.65 -11.53 2.99
CA ASN A 78 12.76 -11.65 4.14
C ASN A 78 12.11 -13.03 4.29
N VAL A 79 11.71 -13.67 3.17
CA VAL A 79 11.19 -15.05 3.19
C VAL A 79 12.28 -16.03 3.59
N SER A 80 13.48 -15.89 3.04
CA SER A 80 14.62 -16.77 3.32
C SER A 80 15.00 -16.70 4.81
N ASP A 81 15.11 -15.49 5.35
CA ASP A 81 15.41 -15.26 6.77
C ASP A 81 14.32 -15.83 7.69
N ARG A 82 13.06 -15.76 7.26
CA ARG A 82 11.94 -16.34 8.03
C ARG A 82 11.98 -17.86 8.07
N ILE A 83 12.38 -18.49 6.97
CA ILE A 83 12.52 -19.94 6.86
C ILE A 83 13.75 -20.44 7.62
N SER A 84 14.87 -19.71 7.56
CA SER A 84 16.11 -20.08 8.26
C SER A 84 16.05 -19.85 9.78
N GLY A 85 15.01 -19.15 10.27
CA GLY A 85 14.89 -18.76 11.68
C GLY A 85 15.73 -17.54 12.05
N SER A 86 16.35 -16.88 11.07
CA SER A 86 17.19 -15.69 11.25
C SER A 86 16.38 -14.40 11.50
N GLY A 87 15.07 -14.43 11.30
CA GLY A 87 14.21 -13.25 11.45
C GLY A 87 13.32 -13.10 10.22
N GLY A 88 13.29 -11.93 9.60
CA GLY A 88 12.50 -11.67 8.40
C GLY A 88 11.08 -11.20 8.69
N TRP A 89 10.74 -10.05 8.12
CA TRP A 89 9.38 -9.51 8.21
C TRP A 89 8.55 -10.06 7.06
N LEU A 90 7.45 -10.74 7.40
CA LEU A 90 6.43 -11.14 6.44
C LEU A 90 5.07 -10.55 6.83
N PRO A 91 4.22 -10.20 5.86
CA PRO A 91 2.84 -9.84 6.14
C PRO A 91 2.11 -11.01 6.81
N ASN A 92 1.12 -10.70 7.66
CA ASN A 92 0.34 -11.73 8.33
C ASN A 92 -0.56 -12.45 7.30
N PRO A 93 -0.57 -13.79 7.24
CA PRO A 93 -1.44 -14.53 6.31
C PRO A 93 -2.94 -14.13 6.40
N TRP A 94 -3.41 -13.74 7.58
CA TRP A 94 -4.78 -13.24 7.76
C TRP A 94 -5.09 -12.04 6.86
N GLN A 95 -4.13 -11.13 6.65
CA GLN A 95 -4.32 -9.96 5.78
C GLN A 95 -4.55 -10.40 4.32
N SER A 96 -3.84 -11.43 3.86
CA SER A 96 -4.02 -11.99 2.52
C SER A 96 -5.44 -12.56 2.34
N VAL A 97 -5.97 -13.23 3.36
CA VAL A 97 -7.36 -13.74 3.35
C VAL A 97 -8.38 -12.59 3.29
N GLN A 98 -8.14 -11.47 3.99
CA GLN A 98 -9.04 -10.32 3.92
C GLN A 98 -9.03 -9.68 2.53
N VAL A 99 -7.84 -9.51 1.92
CA VAL A 99 -7.73 -8.98 0.55
C VAL A 99 -8.48 -9.86 -0.44
N ALA A 100 -8.29 -11.18 -0.37
CA ALA A 100 -9.01 -12.12 -1.23
C ALA A 100 -10.54 -11.99 -1.10
N LYS A 101 -11.05 -11.89 0.14
CA LYS A 101 -12.48 -11.69 0.39
C LYS A 101 -13.02 -10.39 -0.19
N ILE A 102 -12.28 -9.29 -0.07
CA ILE A 102 -12.68 -7.99 -0.64
C ILE A 102 -12.78 -8.10 -2.16
N LEU A 103 -11.76 -8.69 -2.82
CA LEU A 103 -11.77 -8.90 -4.27
C LEU A 103 -12.96 -9.76 -4.71
N ASP A 104 -13.20 -10.89 -4.03
CA ASP A 104 -14.35 -11.77 -4.33
C ASP A 104 -15.68 -11.03 -4.23
N GLN A 105 -15.87 -10.19 -3.21
CA GLN A 105 -17.07 -9.38 -3.04
C GLN A 105 -17.21 -8.32 -4.13
N THR A 106 -16.12 -7.62 -4.48
CA THR A 106 -16.12 -6.65 -5.58
C THR A 106 -16.52 -7.32 -6.90
N PHE A 107 -15.97 -8.49 -7.22
CA PHE A 107 -16.31 -9.21 -8.45
C PHE A 107 -17.77 -9.64 -8.50
N LYS A 108 -18.36 -10.09 -7.38
CA LYS A 108 -19.78 -10.44 -7.30
C LYS A 108 -20.67 -9.22 -7.59
N LEU A 109 -20.42 -8.11 -6.91
CA LEU A 109 -21.19 -6.86 -7.07
C LEU A 109 -21.15 -6.32 -8.51
N VAL A 110 -19.96 -6.34 -9.14
CA VAL A 110 -19.80 -5.88 -10.54
C VAL A 110 -20.58 -6.77 -11.51
N ARG A 111 -20.63 -8.08 -11.28
CA ARG A 111 -21.38 -9.02 -12.15
C ARG A 111 -22.89 -8.91 -11.99
N GLU A 112 -23.38 -8.60 -10.79
CA GLU A 112 -24.82 -8.41 -10.54
C GLU A 112 -25.34 -7.06 -11.07
N SER A 113 -24.44 -6.09 -11.27
CA SER A 113 -24.77 -4.76 -11.78
C SER A 113 -24.66 -4.63 -13.31
N ALA A 114 -24.27 -5.71 -14.01
CA ALA A 114 -24.07 -5.77 -15.46
C ALA A 114 -25.15 -6.61 -16.14
#